data_AF-A0A813EBP5-F1
#
_entry.id   AF-A0A813EBP5-F1
#
_cell.length_a   1.000
_cell.length_b   1.000
_cell.length_c   1.000
_cell.angle_alpha   90.00
_cell.angle_beta   90.00
_cell.angle_gamma   90.00
#
_symmetry.space_group_name_H-M   'P 1'
#
loop_
_entity.id
_entity.type
_entity.pdbx_description
1 polymer ?
#
loop_
_entity_poly.entity_id
_entity_poly.type
_entity_poly.pdbx_seq_one_letter_code
_entity_poly.pdbx_strand_id
1 'polypeptide(L)'
;MALSLAPLDTLCHCFEFFDLLQRLTCEAASRRWREAVQDPCLWTILTPRAEELGSLGLVLKRFGRHVRRLEVRASGPHRYRSSLSQLSMCQNLQELSISGLRGSELQHFCRPALQVSSLRALCLDCDPYFSLGSFSHQTGSNVASLPTAWLKEAFPALERLSCHYLE
;
A
#
# COMPACT_ATOMS: atom_id res chain seq x y z
N MET A 1 -34.80 5.74 1.55
CA MET A 1 -34.46 6.38 0.25
C MET A 1 -34.12 7.88 0.43
N ALA A 2 -33.23 8.26 1.35
CA ALA A 2 -32.88 9.69 1.58
C ALA A 2 -31.44 10.07 1.17
N LEU A 3 -30.56 9.08 0.93
CA LEU A 3 -29.14 9.34 0.64
C LEU A 3 -28.86 9.83 -0.80
N SER A 4 -29.83 9.71 -1.72
CA SER A 4 -29.65 10.16 -3.11
C SER A 4 -29.62 11.69 -3.28
N LEU A 5 -30.01 12.43 -2.24
CA LEU A 5 -30.00 13.90 -2.19
C LEU A 5 -28.85 14.46 -1.35
N ALA A 6 -28.01 13.60 -0.77
CA ALA A 6 -26.90 14.04 0.06
C ALA A 6 -25.82 14.77 -0.79
N PRO A 7 -25.16 15.80 -0.23
CA PRO A 7 -23.96 16.39 -0.83
C PRO A 7 -22.91 15.31 -1.09
N LEU A 8 -22.11 15.51 -2.15
CA LEU A 8 -21.08 14.55 -2.54
C LEU A 8 -20.09 14.32 -1.39
N ASP A 9 -19.68 15.40 -0.73
CA ASP A 9 -18.78 15.40 0.43
C ASP A 9 -19.31 14.51 1.56
N THR A 10 -20.62 14.52 1.81
CA THR A 10 -21.24 13.66 2.82
C THR A 10 -21.13 12.18 2.43
N LEU A 11 -21.32 11.84 1.15
CA LEU A 11 -21.14 10.47 0.66
C LEU A 11 -19.67 10.05 0.72
N CYS A 12 -18.74 10.96 0.42
CA CYS A 12 -17.31 10.75 0.57
C CYS A 12 -16.92 10.45 2.03
N HIS A 13 -17.48 11.19 2.99
CA HIS A 13 -17.30 10.90 4.41
C HIS A 13 -17.89 9.55 4.84
N CYS A 14 -19.02 9.11 4.26
CA CYS A 14 -19.54 7.78 4.54
C CYS A 14 -18.55 6.66 4.16
N PHE A 15 -17.73 6.86 3.13
CA PHE A 15 -16.76 5.86 2.72
C PHE A 15 -15.58 5.67 3.67
N GLU A 16 -15.35 6.58 4.61
CA GLU A 16 -14.35 6.38 5.67
C GLU A 16 -14.65 5.13 6.50
N PHE A 17 -15.93 4.77 6.63
CA PHE A 17 -16.39 3.58 7.33
C PHE A 17 -16.44 2.33 6.45
N PHE A 18 -16.27 2.49 5.14
CA PHE A 18 -16.43 1.40 4.17
C PHE A 18 -15.07 0.82 3.83
N ASP A 19 -15.05 -0.50 3.74
CA ASP A 19 -13.90 -1.25 3.24
C ASP A 19 -13.75 -1.03 1.71
N LEU A 20 -12.62 -1.42 1.12
CA LEU A 20 -12.32 -1.21 -0.31
C LEU A 20 -13.37 -1.86 -1.22
N LEU A 21 -13.83 -3.07 -0.88
CA LEU A 21 -14.83 -3.77 -1.68
C LEU A 21 -16.19 -3.08 -1.59
N GLN A 22 -16.60 -2.66 -0.39
CA GLN A 22 -17.81 -1.89 -0.15
C GLN A 22 -17.80 -0.59 -0.96
N ARG A 23 -16.69 0.16 -0.94
CA ARG A 23 -16.51 1.36 -1.77
C ARG A 23 -16.75 1.07 -3.25
N LEU A 24 -16.17 -0.01 -3.78
CA LEU A 24 -16.36 -0.40 -5.18
C LEU A 24 -17.80 -0.81 -5.50
N THR A 25 -18.48 -1.52 -4.59
CA THR A 25 -19.87 -1.97 -4.82
C THR A 25 -20.88 -0.81 -4.85
N CYS A 26 -20.58 0.32 -4.20
CA CYS A 26 -21.42 1.51 -4.25
C CYS A 26 -21.60 2.09 -5.66
N GLU A 27 -20.69 1.81 -6.61
CA GLU A 27 -20.83 2.26 -8.01
C GLU A 27 -22.10 1.75 -8.69
N ALA A 28 -22.57 0.56 -8.27
CA ALA A 28 -23.77 -0.07 -8.79
C ALA A 28 -25.05 0.41 -8.09
N ALA A 29 -24.94 1.03 -6.91
CA ALA A 29 -26.09 1.39 -6.09
C ALA A 29 -26.87 2.59 -6.66
N SER A 30 -26.17 3.62 -7.15
CA SER A 30 -26.80 4.77 -7.82
C SER A 30 -25.77 5.58 -8.63
N ARG A 31 -26.26 6.47 -9.51
CA ARG A 31 -25.40 7.45 -10.20
C ARG A 31 -24.62 8.33 -9.22
N ARG A 32 -25.25 8.78 -8.14
CA ARG A 32 -24.62 9.67 -7.16
C ARG A 32 -23.51 8.99 -6.37
N TRP A 33 -23.73 7.75 -5.98
CA TRP A 33 -22.70 6.91 -5.36
C TRP A 33 -21.55 6.66 -6.34
N ARG A 34 -21.81 6.40 -7.62
CA ARG A 34 -20.77 6.28 -8.65
C ARG A 34 -19.93 7.55 -8.78
N GLU A 35 -20.55 8.74 -8.77
CA GLU A 35 -19.83 10.01 -8.76
C GLU A 35 -18.90 10.11 -7.54
N ALA A 36 -19.38 9.72 -6.36
CA ALA A 36 -18.58 9.74 -5.12
C ALA A 36 -17.42 8.73 -5.15
N VAL A 37 -17.63 7.53 -5.72
CA VAL A 37 -16.56 6.53 -5.89
C VAL A 37 -15.51 7.01 -6.89
N GLN A 38 -15.89 7.80 -7.90
CA GLN A 38 -14.95 8.37 -8.87
C GLN A 38 -14.17 9.57 -8.33
N ASP A 39 -14.54 10.09 -7.15
CA ASP A 39 -13.86 11.22 -6.55
C ASP A 39 -12.40 10.85 -6.18
N PRO A 40 -11.39 11.61 -6.65
CA PRO A 40 -9.99 11.36 -6.33
C PRO A 40 -9.66 11.38 -4.83
N CYS A 41 -10.34 12.24 -4.05
CA CYS A 41 -10.05 12.43 -2.63
C CYS A 41 -10.30 11.13 -1.85
N LEU A 42 -11.31 10.34 -2.25
CA LEU A 42 -11.64 9.06 -1.63
C LEU A 42 -10.46 8.07 -1.59
N TRP A 43 -9.61 8.09 -2.62
CA TRP A 43 -8.54 7.11 -2.82
C TRP A 43 -7.16 7.61 -2.40
N THR A 44 -7.09 8.81 -1.80
CA THR A 44 -5.82 9.46 -1.46
C THR A 44 -5.04 8.66 -0.41
N ILE A 45 -5.76 8.08 0.55
CA ILE A 45 -5.20 7.30 1.66
C ILE A 45 -5.86 5.92 1.66
N LEU A 46 -5.03 4.86 1.56
CA LEU A 46 -5.50 3.48 1.57
C LEU A 46 -4.86 2.71 2.73
N THR A 47 -5.71 2.09 3.54
CA THR A 47 -5.34 1.19 4.65
C THR A 47 -6.13 -0.11 4.51
N PRO A 48 -5.87 -0.93 3.47
CA PRO A 48 -6.54 -2.20 3.26
C PRO A 48 -6.40 -3.14 4.46
N ARG A 49 -7.49 -3.84 4.80
CA ARG A 49 -7.45 -4.99 5.70
C ARG A 49 -6.81 -6.18 5.01
N ALA A 50 -6.37 -7.17 5.79
CA ALA A 50 -5.65 -8.33 5.27
C ALA A 50 -6.48 -9.17 4.28
N GLU A 51 -7.78 -9.26 4.48
CA GLU A 51 -8.73 -9.90 3.58
C GLU A 51 -8.90 -9.17 2.24
N GLU A 52 -8.58 -7.88 2.16
CA GLU A 52 -8.80 -7.03 0.99
C GLU A 52 -7.59 -6.98 0.06
N LEU A 53 -6.46 -7.52 0.48
CA LEU A 53 -5.21 -7.45 -0.27
C LEU A 53 -5.29 -8.14 -1.62
N GLY A 54 -6.17 -9.14 -1.77
CA GLY A 54 -6.46 -9.74 -3.08
C GLY A 54 -7.12 -8.78 -4.06
N SER A 55 -7.93 -7.84 -3.56
CA SER A 55 -8.64 -6.83 -4.33
C SER A 55 -7.83 -5.54 -4.51
N LEU A 56 -6.81 -5.30 -3.67
CA LEU A 56 -5.98 -4.11 -3.71
C LEU A 56 -5.37 -3.86 -5.11
N GLY A 57 -4.91 -4.91 -5.80
CA GLY A 57 -4.36 -4.78 -7.15
C GLY A 57 -5.36 -4.17 -8.15
N LEU A 58 -6.66 -4.45 -8.02
CA LEU A 58 -7.70 -3.85 -8.87
C LEU A 58 -7.90 -2.37 -8.56
N VAL A 59 -7.89 -2.00 -7.27
CA VAL A 59 -7.98 -0.61 -6.81
C VAL A 59 -6.78 0.19 -7.30
N LEU A 60 -5.55 -0.32 -7.15
CA LEU A 60 -4.34 0.36 -7.60
C LEU A 60 -4.28 0.52 -9.12
N LYS A 61 -4.75 -0.47 -9.90
CA LYS A 61 -4.86 -0.32 -11.36
C LYS A 61 -5.79 0.80 -11.78
N ARG A 62 -6.90 0.99 -11.05
CA ARG A 62 -7.95 1.95 -11.44
C ARG A 62 -7.72 3.34 -10.85
N PHE A 63 -7.30 3.42 -9.60
CA PHE A 63 -7.21 4.65 -8.82
C PHE A 63 -5.79 4.95 -8.32
N GLY A 64 -4.79 4.13 -8.66
CA GLY A 64 -3.41 4.26 -8.16
C GLY A 64 -2.82 5.66 -8.33
N ARG A 65 -3.11 6.34 -9.45
CA ARG A 65 -2.66 7.73 -9.69
C ARG A 65 -3.14 8.74 -8.65
N HIS A 66 -4.19 8.44 -7.89
CA HIS A 66 -4.73 9.30 -6.84
C HIS A 66 -4.18 8.96 -5.45
N VAL A 67 -3.60 7.78 -5.29
CA VAL A 67 -3.05 7.30 -4.01
C VAL A 67 -1.79 8.08 -3.66
N ARG A 68 -1.78 8.67 -2.46
CA ARG A 68 -0.62 9.36 -1.87
C ARG A 68 -0.03 8.62 -0.69
N ARG A 69 -0.87 7.92 0.08
CA ARG A 69 -0.45 7.10 1.21
C ARG A 69 -1.07 5.71 1.13
N LEU A 70 -0.25 4.69 1.30
CA LEU A 70 -0.68 3.29 1.34
C LEU A 70 -0.05 2.58 2.54
N GLU A 71 -0.90 1.97 3.37
CA GLU A 71 -0.48 1.16 4.51
C GLU A 71 -0.99 -0.28 4.32
N VAL A 72 -0.07 -1.21 4.14
CA VAL A 72 -0.35 -2.62 3.94
C VAL A 72 0.07 -3.38 5.19
N ARG A 73 -0.91 -3.95 5.89
CA ARG A 73 -0.66 -4.84 7.03
C ARG A 73 -0.73 -6.28 6.58
N ALA A 74 0.42 -6.93 6.57
CA ALA A 74 0.53 -8.32 6.21
C ALA A 74 0.22 -9.23 7.40
N SER A 75 -0.89 -9.96 7.33
CA SER A 75 -1.13 -11.10 8.23
C SER A 75 -1.17 -12.40 7.43
N GLY A 76 -0.11 -13.20 7.54
CA GLY A 76 -0.07 -14.57 7.06
C GLY A 76 0.64 -14.78 5.71
N PRO A 77 1.07 -16.02 5.43
CA PRO A 77 1.91 -16.33 4.29
C PRO A 77 1.14 -16.23 2.97
N HIS A 78 1.72 -15.58 1.97
CA HIS A 78 1.37 -15.66 0.53
C HIS A 78 0.32 -14.69 -0.06
N ARG A 79 -0.17 -13.66 0.63
CA ARG A 79 -1.25 -12.80 0.06
C ARG A 79 -0.80 -11.56 -0.74
N TYR A 80 0.49 -11.21 -0.77
CA TYR A 80 0.96 -9.90 -1.26
C TYR A 80 1.47 -9.87 -2.69
N ARG A 81 1.77 -11.04 -3.27
CA ARG A 81 2.62 -11.15 -4.46
C ARG A 81 2.06 -10.41 -5.68
N SER A 82 0.75 -10.47 -5.92
CA SER A 82 0.11 -9.83 -7.07
C SER A 82 -0.11 -8.33 -6.85
N SER A 83 -0.45 -7.91 -5.63
CA SER A 83 -0.91 -6.54 -5.38
C SER A 83 0.23 -5.53 -5.28
N LEU A 84 1.38 -5.90 -4.70
CA LEU A 84 2.54 -5.00 -4.61
C LEU A 84 3.17 -4.70 -5.98
N SER A 85 3.02 -5.60 -6.95
CA SER A 85 3.46 -5.34 -8.33
C SER A 85 2.75 -4.15 -8.98
N GLN A 86 1.57 -3.77 -8.49
CA GLN A 86 0.77 -2.67 -9.02
C GLN A 86 1.09 -1.32 -8.38
N LEU A 87 2.05 -1.27 -7.44
CA LEU A 87 2.50 0.00 -6.84
C LEU A 87 3.10 0.96 -7.87
N SER A 88 3.64 0.47 -8.97
CA SER A 88 4.10 1.30 -10.10
C SER A 88 2.98 2.13 -10.74
N MET A 89 1.71 1.76 -10.55
CA MET A 89 0.55 2.55 -10.98
C MET A 89 0.35 3.80 -10.11
N CYS A 90 0.99 3.85 -8.94
CA CYS A 90 0.81 4.90 -7.95
C CYS A 90 1.82 6.04 -8.15
N GLN A 91 1.63 6.80 -9.23
CA GLN A 91 2.55 7.88 -9.64
C GLN A 91 2.68 9.01 -8.61
N ASN A 92 1.73 9.15 -7.69
CA ASN A 92 1.72 10.17 -6.65
C ASN A 92 1.94 9.60 -5.23
N LEU A 93 2.34 8.33 -5.11
CA LEU A 93 2.54 7.69 -3.82
C LEU A 93 3.74 8.31 -3.11
N GLN A 94 3.50 8.99 -2.00
CA GLN A 94 4.51 9.66 -1.18
C GLN A 94 4.90 8.82 0.03
N GLU A 95 3.95 8.08 0.60
CA GLU A 95 4.15 7.29 1.82
C GLU A 95 3.70 5.84 1.61
N LEU A 96 4.60 4.89 1.86
CA LEU A 96 4.33 3.47 1.82
C LEU A 96 4.75 2.86 3.16
N SER A 97 3.79 2.25 3.85
CA SER A 97 4.06 1.43 5.03
C SER A 97 3.68 0.00 4.72
N ILE A 98 4.61 -0.93 4.94
CA ILE A 98 4.34 -2.35 4.83
C ILE A 98 4.79 -3.02 6.13
N SER A 99 3.85 -3.61 6.85
CA SER A 99 4.14 -4.35 8.08
C SER A 99 3.82 -5.84 7.94
N GLY A 100 4.44 -6.69 8.76
CA GLY A 100 4.18 -8.13 8.83
C GLY A 100 4.76 -8.96 7.68
N LEU A 101 5.67 -8.41 6.87
CA LEU A 101 6.34 -9.19 5.82
C LEU A 101 7.32 -10.20 6.44
N ARG A 102 7.32 -11.43 5.92
CA ARG A 102 8.40 -12.38 6.21
C ARG A 102 9.59 -12.17 5.30
N GLY A 103 10.76 -12.65 5.71
CA GLY A 103 11.99 -12.40 4.95
C GLY A 103 12.00 -12.87 3.49
N SER A 104 11.36 -14.00 3.18
CA SER A 104 11.19 -14.46 1.79
C SER A 104 10.23 -13.57 0.99
N GLU A 105 9.24 -12.96 1.64
CA GLU A 105 8.30 -12.02 1.01
C GLU A 105 8.97 -10.67 0.73
N LEU A 106 9.88 -10.24 1.62
CA LEU A 106 10.71 -9.06 1.43
C LEU A 106 11.62 -9.22 0.20
N GLN A 107 12.26 -10.38 0.01
CA GLN A 107 13.08 -10.65 -1.17
C GLN A 107 12.26 -10.60 -2.47
N HIS A 108 10.99 -11.04 -2.43
CA HIS A 108 10.09 -10.93 -3.57
C HIS A 108 9.66 -9.48 -3.84
N PHE A 109 9.48 -8.69 -2.80
CA PHE A 109 9.22 -7.25 -2.91
C PHE A 109 10.40 -6.51 -3.54
N CYS A 110 11.64 -6.92 -3.23
CA CYS A 110 12.88 -6.37 -3.78
C CYS A 110 13.17 -6.71 -5.25
N ARG A 111 12.19 -7.19 -6.01
CA ARG A 111 12.42 -7.57 -7.41
C ARG A 111 12.54 -6.34 -8.32
N PRO A 112 13.32 -6.42 -9.40
CA PRO A 112 13.73 -5.26 -10.22
C PRO A 112 12.61 -4.52 -10.96
N ALA A 113 11.37 -4.97 -10.86
CA ALA A 113 10.24 -4.43 -11.63
C ALA A 113 9.47 -3.31 -10.90
N LEU A 114 9.81 -3.02 -9.64
CA LEU A 114 9.11 -2.00 -8.87
C LEU A 114 9.83 -0.65 -9.00
N GLN A 115 9.15 0.33 -9.60
CA GLN A 115 9.61 1.72 -9.64
C GLN A 115 8.48 2.63 -9.19
N VAL A 116 8.72 3.40 -8.13
CA VAL A 116 7.78 4.38 -7.58
C VAL A 116 8.56 5.67 -7.30
N SER A 117 8.73 6.47 -8.35
CA SER A 117 9.60 7.64 -8.35
C SER A 117 9.16 8.78 -7.43
N SER A 118 7.91 8.77 -6.97
CA SER A 118 7.35 9.79 -6.07
C SER A 118 7.45 9.43 -4.60
N LEU A 119 7.89 8.21 -4.27
CA LEU A 119 7.92 7.74 -2.89
C LEU A 119 8.99 8.49 -2.09
N ARG A 120 8.55 9.14 -1.01
CA ARG A 120 9.40 9.93 -0.10
C ARG A 120 9.61 9.26 1.25
N ALA A 121 8.63 8.51 1.73
CA ALA A 121 8.71 7.79 2.99
C ALA A 121 8.37 6.30 2.79
N LEU A 122 9.28 5.45 3.23
CA LEU A 122 9.10 4.00 3.24
C LEU A 122 9.25 3.50 4.68
N CYS A 123 8.20 2.90 5.21
CA CYS A 123 8.22 2.19 6.48
C CYS A 123 8.12 0.68 6.21
N LEU A 124 9.07 -0.09 6.71
CA LEU A 124 9.06 -1.54 6.59
C LEU A 124 9.17 -2.16 7.98
N ASP A 125 8.18 -2.97 8.31
CA ASP A 125 8.10 -3.72 9.56
C ASP A 125 7.97 -5.21 9.21
N CYS A 126 9.03 -5.99 9.47
CA CYS A 126 9.13 -7.40 9.03
C CYS A 126 9.31 -8.33 10.23
N ASP A 127 8.80 -9.56 10.08
CA ASP A 127 8.92 -10.62 11.09
C ASP A 127 9.49 -11.93 10.48
N PRO A 128 10.64 -12.46 10.95
CA PRO A 128 11.57 -11.81 11.89
C PRO A 128 12.37 -10.72 11.17
N TYR A 129 13.09 -9.93 11.96
CA TYR A 129 13.91 -8.76 11.59
C TYR A 129 14.59 -8.83 10.21
N PHE A 130 14.77 -7.66 9.59
CA PHE A 130 15.57 -7.51 8.37
C PHE A 130 16.77 -6.57 8.56
N SER A 131 17.78 -6.75 7.71
CA SER A 131 19.02 -5.98 7.67
C SER A 131 19.02 -5.05 6.44
N LEU A 132 19.52 -3.83 6.61
CA LEU A 132 19.80 -2.92 5.50
C LEU A 132 21.24 -3.17 5.03
N GLY A 133 21.41 -3.73 3.83
CA GLY A 133 22.73 -4.10 3.31
C GLY A 133 23.39 -5.27 4.05
N SER A 134 24.68 -5.12 4.36
CA SER A 134 25.55 -6.19 4.89
C SER A 134 25.61 -6.26 6.42
N PHE A 135 24.94 -5.36 7.15
CA PHE A 135 25.03 -5.30 8.61
C PHE A 135 24.07 -6.30 9.23
N SER A 136 24.60 -7.48 9.58
CA SER A 136 23.92 -8.43 10.46
C SER A 136 24.43 -8.25 11.90
N HIS A 137 23.51 -8.01 12.83
CA HIS A 137 23.75 -8.44 14.21
C HIS A 137 23.55 -9.96 14.22
N GLN A 138 24.65 -10.70 14.36
CA GLN A 138 24.66 -12.16 14.37
C GLN A 138 23.75 -12.70 15.48
N THR A 139 22.55 -13.15 15.12
CA THR A 139 21.72 -14.03 15.96
C THR A 139 21.08 -15.12 15.10
N GLY A 140 21.89 -15.99 14.48
CA GLY A 140 21.54 -17.36 14.06
C GLY A 140 20.25 -17.63 13.25
N SER A 141 19.56 -16.61 12.76
CA SER A 141 18.26 -16.68 12.10
C SER A 141 18.37 -16.04 10.72
N ASN A 142 17.58 -16.51 9.75
CA ASN A 142 17.56 -15.98 8.39
C ASN A 142 17.03 -14.54 8.39
N VAL A 143 17.92 -13.57 8.63
CA VAL A 143 17.61 -12.14 8.55
C VAL A 143 17.39 -11.80 7.08
N ALA A 144 16.23 -11.26 6.75
CA ALA A 144 15.98 -10.77 5.39
C ALA A 144 16.91 -9.58 5.13
N SER A 145 17.42 -9.37 3.93
CA SER A 145 18.23 -8.20 3.61
C SER A 145 17.57 -7.35 2.52
N LEU A 146 17.58 -6.03 2.72
CA LEU A 146 17.20 -5.06 1.70
C LEU A 146 18.46 -4.56 0.99
N PRO A 147 18.61 -4.81 -0.32
CA PRO A 147 19.71 -4.23 -1.09
C PRO A 147 19.53 -2.71 -1.17
N THR A 148 20.54 -1.96 -0.74
CA THR A 148 20.54 -0.48 -0.83
C THR A 148 20.50 0.01 -2.27
N ALA A 149 21.11 -0.74 -3.20
CA ALA A 149 21.02 -0.46 -4.64
C ALA A 149 19.56 -0.53 -5.14
N TRP A 150 18.81 -1.54 -4.70
CA TRP A 150 17.40 -1.66 -5.04
C TRP A 150 16.57 -0.49 -4.51
N LEU A 151 16.80 -0.03 -3.27
CA LEU A 151 16.10 1.14 -2.73
C LEU A 151 16.31 2.39 -3.60
N LYS A 152 17.55 2.62 -4.03
CA LYS A 152 17.90 3.78 -4.87
C LYS A 152 17.28 3.70 -6.26
N GLU A 153 17.20 2.50 -6.83
CA GLU A 153 16.61 2.26 -8.16
C GLU A 153 15.07 2.31 -8.12
N ALA A 154 14.47 1.67 -7.12
CA ALA A 154 13.01 1.57 -6.98
C ALA A 154 12.39 2.88 -6.49
N PHE A 155 13.06 3.60 -5.58
CA PHE A 155 12.54 4.79 -4.90
C PHE A 155 13.57 5.94 -4.95
N PRO A 156 13.83 6.52 -6.14
CA PRO A 156 14.86 7.55 -6.32
C PRO A 156 14.63 8.83 -5.51
N ALA A 157 13.38 9.12 -5.11
CA ALA A 157 13.02 10.30 -4.31
C ALA A 157 12.89 10.00 -2.81
N LEU A 158 13.38 8.84 -2.34
CA LEU A 158 13.22 8.43 -0.94
C LEU A 158 14.00 9.35 0.00
N GLU A 159 13.28 10.05 0.88
CA GLU A 159 13.83 10.96 1.89
C GLU A 159 13.91 10.29 3.27
N ARG A 160 12.97 9.37 3.57
CA ARG A 160 12.84 8.71 4.88
C ARG A 160 12.67 7.22 4.72
N LEU A 161 13.50 6.46 5.42
CA LEU A 161 13.38 5.02 5.58
C LEU A 161 13.30 4.71 7.08
N SER A 162 12.20 4.12 7.52
CA SER A 162 12.00 3.73 8.92
C SER A 162 11.77 2.23 9.04
N CYS A 163 12.31 1.67 10.12
CA CYS A 163 12.09 0.28 10.53
C CYS A 163 11.77 0.32 12.02
N HIS A 164 10.68 -0.30 12.47
CA HIS A 164 10.23 -0.24 13.87
C HIS A 164 11.22 -0.82 14.90
N TYR A 165 12.29 -1.48 14.47
CA TYR A 165 13.35 -1.98 15.35
C TYR A 165 14.49 -0.97 15.63
N LEU A 166 14.50 0.18 14.95
CA LEU A 166 15.52 1.23 15.13
C LEU A 166 15.10 2.33 16.13
N GLU A 167 13.88 2.24 16.66
CA GLU A 167 13.34 3.09 17.73
C GLU A 167 13.38 2.35 19.07
#